data_AF-A0A9D1WAI3-F1
#
_entry.id   AF-A0A9D1WAI3-F1
#
_cell.length_a   1.000
_cell.length_b   1.000
_cell.length_c   1.000
_cell.angle_alpha   90.00
_cell.angle_beta   90.00
_cell.angle_gamma   90.00
#
_symmetry.space_group_name_H-M   'P 1'
#
loop_
_entity.id
_entity.type
_entity.pdbx_description
1 polymer ?
#
loop_
_entity_poly.entity_id
_entity_poly.type
_entity_poly.pdbx_seq_one_letter_code
_entity_poly.pdbx_strand_id
1 'polypeptide(L)'
;MLNSEMYDTEVQPERAVLVSVITPDITEAIAEEHLQELAFLVETAGGITENIFTQKLDMPNSSTFVGKGKLEEISEYVKVEEIDLVVFDDELSPSQLRNIERALQVRILDRSNLILDIFAKHAKTAQAKAQVELAQLQFMLPRLTRMWTHLERQRGGIGMRGPGEKQLETDRRIILQKISLLKEKLEHISRQSETRRKSRGALVRASLVGYTNVGKSTLMNALSKSDVYIENKLFATLDTTVRKVVIDNLPFLLSDTVGFIRKLPHHLIECFQSTLDEVYESDLLIHVVDISNANFEDHMLTVNQTLQ
;
A
#
# COMPACT_ATOMS: atom_id res chain seq x y z
N MET A 1 41.68 -21.66 19.32
CA MET A 1 40.28 -21.85 18.91
C MET A 1 39.58 -20.53 19.22
N LEU A 2 39.37 -19.70 18.19
CA LEU A 2 38.63 -18.43 18.31
C LEU A 2 37.15 -18.76 18.13
N ASN A 3 36.34 -18.51 19.16
CA ASN A 3 34.88 -18.48 19.06
C ASN A 3 34.51 -17.33 18.12
N SER A 4 33.98 -17.64 16.93
CA SER A 4 33.21 -16.64 16.19
C SER A 4 31.82 -16.61 16.80
N GLU A 5 31.50 -15.53 17.50
CA GLU A 5 30.10 -15.17 17.77
C GLU A 5 29.40 -15.02 16.42
N MET A 6 28.53 -15.97 16.09
CA MET A 6 27.61 -15.84 14.97
C MET A 6 26.53 -14.84 15.42
N TYR A 7 26.58 -13.63 14.89
CA TYR A 7 25.47 -12.69 15.00
C TYR A 7 24.32 -13.24 14.18
N ASP A 8 23.18 -13.45 14.83
CA ASP A 8 21.94 -13.80 14.18
C ASP A 8 21.45 -12.58 13.39
N THR A 9 21.59 -12.64 12.06
CA THR A 9 21.19 -11.57 11.12
C THR A 9 19.76 -11.73 10.61
N GLU A 10 19.00 -12.70 11.13
CA GLU A 10 17.59 -12.84 10.77
C GLU A 10 16.80 -11.67 11.37
N VAL A 11 16.32 -10.80 10.48
CA VAL A 11 15.34 -9.76 10.82
C VAL A 11 14.09 -10.49 11.31
N GLN A 12 13.85 -10.47 12.62
CA GLN A 12 12.64 -11.07 13.15
C GLN A 12 11.42 -10.34 12.58
N PRO A 13 10.39 -11.09 12.16
CA PRO A 13 9.18 -10.50 11.59
C PRO A 13 8.47 -9.65 12.65
N GLU A 14 8.05 -8.44 12.26
CA GLU A 14 7.33 -7.53 13.16
C GLU A 14 6.02 -8.18 13.61
N ARG A 15 5.80 -8.29 14.93
CA ARG A 15 4.58 -8.84 15.49
C ARG A 15 3.51 -7.76 15.48
N ALA A 16 2.38 -8.07 14.84
CA ALA A 16 1.37 -7.10 14.50
C ALA A 16 0.00 -7.46 15.09
N VAL A 17 -0.72 -6.43 15.50
CA VAL A 17 -2.14 -6.51 15.89
C VAL A 17 -2.98 -5.73 14.89
N LEU A 18 -4.09 -6.31 14.45
CA LEU A 18 -5.02 -5.65 13.54
C LEU A 18 -6.16 -5.00 14.32
N VAL A 19 -6.60 -3.83 13.87
CA VAL A 19 -7.71 -3.09 14.46
C VAL A 19 -8.68 -2.65 13.37
N SER A 20 -9.96 -2.99 13.55
CA SER A 20 -11.03 -2.60 12.64
C SER A 20 -12.29 -2.14 13.39
N VAL A 21 -13.02 -1.21 12.78
CA VAL A 21 -14.33 -0.75 13.25
C VAL A 21 -15.39 -1.28 12.29
N ILE A 22 -16.41 -1.94 12.83
CA ILE A 22 -17.53 -2.46 12.06
C ILE A 22 -18.67 -1.45 12.16
N THR A 23 -18.94 -0.75 11.07
CA THR A 23 -20.05 0.19 10.94
C THR A 23 -21.35 -0.52 10.52
N PRO A 24 -22.53 0.10 10.71
CA PRO A 24 -23.82 -0.57 10.44
C PRO A 24 -24.04 -0.99 8.97
N ASP A 25 -23.31 -0.38 8.05
CA ASP A 25 -23.29 -0.69 6.61
C ASP A 25 -22.43 -1.92 6.26
N ILE A 26 -21.60 -2.39 7.19
CA ILE A 26 -20.70 -3.52 6.98
C ILE A 26 -21.23 -4.74 7.73
N THR A 27 -21.49 -5.83 7.01
CA THR A 27 -21.86 -7.10 7.63
C THR A 27 -20.64 -7.77 8.28
N GLU A 28 -20.86 -8.66 9.25
CA GLU A 28 -19.75 -9.39 9.90
C GLU A 28 -18.92 -10.20 8.90
N ALA A 29 -19.55 -10.79 7.90
CA ALA A 29 -18.85 -11.55 6.86
C ALA A 29 -17.92 -10.67 6.03
N ILE A 30 -18.36 -9.46 5.66
CA ILE A 30 -17.54 -8.49 4.93
C ILE A 30 -16.40 -7.98 5.81
N ALA A 31 -16.67 -7.69 7.09
CA ALA A 31 -15.63 -7.26 8.03
C ALA A 31 -14.54 -8.32 8.22
N GLU A 32 -14.92 -9.60 8.27
CA GLU A 32 -13.97 -10.71 8.38
C GLU A 32 -13.09 -10.84 7.13
N GLU A 33 -13.66 -10.77 5.93
CA GLU A 33 -12.86 -10.77 4.69
C GLU A 33 -11.90 -9.58 4.64
N HIS A 34 -12.40 -8.40 5.01
CA HIS A 34 -11.59 -7.20 5.10
C HIS A 34 -10.37 -7.38 6.00
N LEU A 35 -10.56 -8.01 7.16
CA LEU A 35 -9.51 -8.33 8.12
C LEU A 35 -8.55 -9.40 7.63
N GLN A 36 -9.04 -10.43 6.93
CA GLN A 36 -8.21 -11.45 6.30
C GLN A 36 -7.30 -10.83 5.23
N GLU A 37 -7.84 -9.94 4.41
CA GLU A 37 -7.05 -9.20 3.43
C GLU A 37 -6.01 -8.28 4.09
N LEU A 38 -6.37 -7.61 5.20
CA LEU A 38 -5.43 -6.79 5.98
C LEU A 38 -4.31 -7.65 6.60
N ALA A 39 -4.63 -8.84 7.13
CA ALA A 39 -3.65 -9.79 7.62
C ALA A 39 -2.69 -10.22 6.50
N PHE A 40 -3.22 -10.46 5.30
CA PHE A 40 -2.41 -10.84 4.14
C PHE A 40 -1.53 -9.68 3.64
N LEU A 41 -1.96 -8.42 3.79
CA LEU A 41 -1.09 -7.25 3.60
C LEU A 41 0.05 -7.23 4.61
N VAL A 42 -0.22 -7.51 5.88
CA VAL A 42 0.82 -7.56 6.93
C VAL A 42 1.83 -8.68 6.64
N GLU A 43 1.36 -9.87 6.28
CA GLU A 43 2.21 -10.99 5.88
C GLU A 43 3.07 -10.62 4.65
N THR A 44 2.46 -9.99 3.65
CA THR A 44 3.18 -9.50 2.47
C THR A 44 4.25 -8.47 2.83
N ALA A 45 4.01 -7.64 3.83
CA ALA A 45 4.99 -6.70 4.36
C ALA A 45 6.06 -7.38 5.24
N GLY A 46 5.95 -8.68 5.53
CA GLY A 46 6.89 -9.45 6.34
C GLY A 46 6.62 -9.39 7.85
N GLY A 47 5.41 -9.01 8.27
CA GLY A 47 4.96 -9.09 9.65
C GLY A 47 4.13 -10.34 9.92
N ILE A 48 3.88 -10.63 11.20
CA ILE A 48 2.99 -11.72 11.64
C ILE A 48 1.81 -11.12 12.39
N THR A 49 0.59 -11.50 12.00
CA THR A 49 -0.62 -11.11 12.73
C THR A 49 -0.83 -12.03 13.93
N GLU A 50 -0.76 -11.47 15.14
CA GLU A 50 -0.93 -12.21 16.41
C GLU A 50 -2.38 -12.16 16.90
N ASN A 51 -3.06 -11.02 16.70
CA ASN A 51 -4.44 -10.84 17.16
C ASN A 51 -5.19 -9.79 16.35
N ILE A 52 -6.51 -9.83 16.43
CA ILE A 52 -7.43 -8.95 15.72
C ILE A 52 -8.44 -8.37 16.72
N PHE A 53 -8.48 -7.05 16.82
CA PHE A 53 -9.47 -6.32 17.60
C PHE A 53 -10.51 -5.69 16.69
N THR A 54 -11.77 -6.02 16.96
CA THR A 54 -12.91 -5.37 16.31
C THR A 54 -13.76 -4.60 17.31
N GLN A 55 -14.38 -3.53 16.84
CA GLN A 55 -15.38 -2.81 17.61
C GLN A 55 -16.54 -2.37 16.72
N LYS A 56 -17.77 -2.72 17.12
CA LYS A 56 -18.98 -2.21 16.47
C LYS A 56 -19.22 -0.77 16.93
N LEU A 57 -19.28 0.16 15.99
CA LEU A 57 -19.55 1.58 16.23
C LEU A 57 -20.35 2.14 15.04
N ASP A 58 -21.24 3.11 15.27
CA ASP A 58 -21.95 3.79 14.17
C ASP A 58 -20.97 4.52 13.22
N MET A 59 -19.90 5.07 13.80
CA MET A 59 -18.81 5.73 13.07
C MET A 59 -17.50 5.64 13.88
N PRO A 60 -16.33 5.62 13.22
CA PRO A 60 -15.05 5.64 13.92
C PRO A 60 -14.91 6.84 14.86
N ASN A 61 -14.33 6.61 16.02
CA ASN A 61 -14.11 7.66 17.01
C ASN A 61 -13.14 8.72 16.46
N SER A 62 -13.56 9.99 16.44
CA SER A 62 -12.75 11.09 15.89
C SER A 62 -11.41 11.32 16.60
N SER A 63 -11.27 10.85 17.84
CA SER A 63 -10.06 11.02 18.64
C SER A 63 -9.08 9.86 18.54
N THR A 64 -9.55 8.63 18.46
CA THR A 64 -8.73 7.41 18.65
C THR A 64 -9.14 6.24 17.76
N PHE A 65 -10.03 6.48 16.78
CA PHE A 65 -10.61 5.50 15.85
C PHE A 65 -11.52 4.46 16.53
N VAL A 66 -11.06 3.84 17.61
CA VAL A 66 -11.83 3.00 18.52
C VAL A 66 -12.30 3.78 19.75
N GLY A 67 -13.19 3.20 20.55
CA GLY A 67 -13.60 3.74 21.83
C GLY A 67 -12.51 3.61 22.90
N LYS A 68 -12.58 4.45 23.94
CA LYS A 68 -11.56 4.51 25.01
C LYS A 68 -11.30 3.15 25.68
N GLY A 69 -12.34 2.40 26.05
CA GLY A 69 -12.17 1.09 26.70
C GLY A 69 -11.50 0.06 25.79
N LYS A 70 -11.81 0.07 24.48
CA LYS A 70 -11.16 -0.80 23.50
C LYS A 70 -9.69 -0.41 23.28
N LEU A 71 -9.38 0.89 23.30
CA LEU A 71 -7.99 1.36 23.24
C LEU A 71 -7.17 0.92 24.46
N GLU A 72 -7.77 0.94 25.65
CA GLU A 72 -7.14 0.45 26.88
C GLU A 72 -6.86 -1.07 26.80
N GLU A 73 -7.85 -1.85 26.34
CA GLU A 73 -7.69 -3.29 26.07
C GLU A 73 -6.55 -3.58 25.09
N ILE A 74 -6.49 -2.85 23.96
CA ILE A 74 -5.39 -2.96 22.99
C ILE A 74 -4.06 -2.59 23.64
N SER A 75 -4.01 -1.53 24.46
CA SER A 75 -2.79 -1.09 25.15
C SER A 75 -2.26 -2.15 26.12
N GLU A 76 -3.15 -2.82 26.86
CA GLU A 76 -2.77 -3.91 27.75
C GLU A 76 -2.22 -5.09 26.96
N TYR A 77 -2.91 -5.53 25.91
CA TYR A 77 -2.45 -6.62 25.05
C TYR A 77 -1.09 -6.33 24.43
N VAL A 78 -0.90 -5.14 23.85
CA VAL A 78 0.36 -4.71 23.22
C VAL A 78 1.53 -4.76 24.20
N LYS A 79 1.31 -4.40 25.47
CA LYS A 79 2.36 -4.42 26.51
C LYS A 79 2.66 -5.81 27.01
N VAL A 80 1.63 -6.64 27.23
CA VAL A 80 1.79 -8.00 27.78
C VAL A 80 2.44 -8.90 26.75
N GLU A 81 1.98 -8.82 25.51
CA GLU A 81 2.43 -9.67 24.42
C GLU A 81 3.60 -9.06 23.65
N GLU A 82 4.14 -7.91 24.06
CA GLU A 82 5.28 -7.22 23.42
C GLU A 82 5.11 -7.09 21.88
N ILE A 83 3.99 -6.48 21.49
CA ILE A 83 3.65 -6.27 20.07
C ILE A 83 4.42 -5.07 19.51
N ASP A 84 5.02 -5.23 18.33
CA ASP A 84 5.83 -4.18 17.69
C ASP A 84 4.97 -3.17 16.92
N LEU A 85 3.88 -3.65 16.32
CA LEU A 85 3.11 -2.94 15.31
C LEU A 85 1.59 -3.07 15.54
N VAL A 86 0.88 -1.95 15.42
CA VAL A 86 -0.60 -1.95 15.39
C VAL A 86 -1.06 -1.40 14.04
N VAL A 87 -1.87 -2.18 13.33
CA VAL A 87 -2.35 -1.88 11.97
C VAL A 87 -3.84 -1.63 11.97
N PHE A 88 -4.26 -0.49 11.45
CA PHE A 88 -5.67 -0.11 11.32
C PHE A 88 -6.18 -0.34 9.88
N ASP A 89 -7.37 -0.94 9.72
CA ASP A 89 -7.96 -1.21 8.39
C ASP A 89 -8.31 0.06 7.59
N ASP A 90 -8.55 1.16 8.29
CA ASP A 90 -8.92 2.44 7.67
C ASP A 90 -7.84 3.49 7.84
N GLU A 91 -7.88 4.49 6.96
CA GLU A 91 -6.99 5.63 7.05
C GLU A 91 -7.24 6.41 8.35
N LEU A 92 -6.18 6.56 9.14
CA LEU A 92 -6.24 7.35 10.37
C LEU A 92 -6.05 8.83 10.04
N SER A 93 -6.91 9.67 10.60
CA SER A 93 -6.64 11.11 10.60
C SER A 93 -5.37 11.42 11.39
N PRO A 94 -4.67 12.52 11.09
CA PRO A 94 -3.46 12.89 11.84
C PRO A 94 -3.71 13.01 13.35
N SER A 95 -4.90 13.44 13.78
CA SER A 95 -5.26 13.52 15.20
C SER A 95 -5.41 12.16 15.85
N GLN A 96 -6.05 11.20 15.17
CA GLN A 96 -6.18 9.83 15.65
C GLN A 96 -4.80 9.19 15.81
N LEU A 97 -3.97 9.25 14.76
CA LEU A 97 -2.62 8.68 14.77
C LEU A 97 -1.82 9.14 16.00
N ARG A 98 -1.74 10.45 16.25
CA ARG A 98 -1.00 11.00 17.40
C ARG A 98 -1.55 10.57 18.76
N ASN A 99 -2.87 10.45 18.88
CA ASN A 99 -3.50 10.05 20.14
C ASN A 99 -3.28 8.56 20.42
N ILE A 100 -3.36 7.74 19.37
CA ILE A 100 -3.11 6.30 19.43
C ILE A 100 -1.64 6.04 19.74
N GLU A 101 -0.71 6.68 19.02
CA GLU A 101 0.75 6.59 19.30
C GLU A 101 1.06 6.95 20.76
N ARG A 102 0.44 8.02 21.28
CA ARG A 102 0.63 8.41 22.68
C ARG A 102 0.09 7.36 23.66
N ALA A 103 -1.02 6.70 23.33
CA ALA A 103 -1.64 5.71 24.20
C ALA A 103 -0.92 4.35 24.17
N LEU A 104 -0.51 3.91 22.98
CA LEU A 104 0.04 2.57 22.77
C LEU A 104 1.57 2.52 22.84
N GLN A 105 2.27 3.63 22.56
CA GLN A 105 3.74 3.72 22.60
C GLN A 105 4.47 2.73 21.68
N VAL A 106 3.79 2.26 20.62
CA VAL A 106 4.33 1.37 19.58
C VAL A 106 4.11 1.97 18.20
N ARG A 107 4.72 1.36 17.17
CA ARG A 107 4.55 1.82 15.79
C ARG A 107 3.11 1.60 15.36
N ILE A 108 2.50 2.63 14.78
CA ILE A 108 1.13 2.58 14.25
C ILE A 108 1.18 2.72 12.74
N LEU A 109 0.51 1.81 12.03
CA LEU A 109 0.28 1.92 10.60
C LEU A 109 -1.22 1.92 10.32
N ASP A 110 -1.62 2.68 9.32
CA ASP A 110 -2.91 2.49 8.67
C ASP A 110 -2.71 1.67 7.39
N ARG A 111 -3.82 1.16 6.85
CA ARG A 111 -3.85 0.39 5.61
C ARG A 111 -3.14 1.10 4.45
N SER A 112 -3.32 2.42 4.33
CA SER A 112 -2.69 3.23 3.28
C SER A 112 -1.16 3.20 3.35
N ASN A 113 -0.58 3.38 4.55
CA ASN A 113 0.86 3.27 4.75
C ASN A 113 1.36 1.85 4.53
N LEU A 114 0.63 0.83 5.02
CA LEU A 114 1.03 -0.56 4.83
C LEU A 114 1.14 -0.92 3.35
N ILE A 115 0.15 -0.50 2.55
CA ILE A 115 0.16 -0.68 1.10
C ILE A 115 1.37 0.05 0.46
N LEU A 116 1.65 1.30 0.87
CA LEU A 116 2.81 2.05 0.38
C LEU A 116 4.14 1.36 0.72
N ASP A 117 4.27 0.80 1.92
CA ASP A 117 5.47 0.08 2.36
C ASP A 117 5.68 -1.20 1.55
N ILE A 118 4.61 -1.95 1.27
CA ILE A 118 4.65 -3.13 0.39
C ILE A 118 5.14 -2.72 -1.01
N PHE A 119 4.61 -1.64 -1.57
CA PHE A 119 5.07 -1.15 -2.87
C PHE A 119 6.53 -0.71 -2.86
N ALA A 120 6.99 -0.08 -1.78
CA ALA A 120 8.37 0.34 -1.67
C ALA A 120 9.32 -0.87 -1.69
N LYS A 121 8.91 -1.98 -1.07
CA LYS A 121 9.64 -3.26 -1.09
C LYS A 121 9.64 -3.92 -2.47
N HIS A 122 8.53 -3.84 -3.20
CA HIS A 122 8.39 -4.47 -4.52
C HIS A 122 8.85 -3.61 -5.70
N ALA A 123 9.07 -2.30 -5.52
CA ALA A 123 9.52 -1.40 -6.57
C ALA A 123 10.95 -1.72 -7.02
N LYS A 124 11.09 -2.31 -8.21
CA LYS A 124 12.40 -2.70 -8.77
C LYS A 124 12.96 -1.63 -9.70
N THR A 125 12.11 -1.06 -10.57
CA THR A 125 12.55 -0.04 -11.53
C THR A 125 12.77 1.33 -10.88
N ALA A 126 13.62 2.15 -11.50
CA ALA A 126 13.83 3.53 -11.05
C ALA A 126 12.55 4.38 -11.14
N GLN A 127 11.66 4.06 -12.09
CA GLN A 127 10.37 4.71 -12.24
C GLN A 127 9.43 4.33 -11.09
N ALA A 128 9.23 3.02 -10.83
CA ALA A 128 8.38 2.56 -9.73
C ALA A 128 8.87 3.09 -8.38
N LYS A 129 10.20 3.09 -8.14
CA LYS A 129 10.77 3.66 -6.90
C LYS A 129 10.45 5.15 -6.75
N ALA A 130 10.59 5.93 -7.82
CA ALA A 130 10.27 7.36 -7.81
C ALA A 130 8.78 7.63 -7.60
N GLN A 131 7.91 6.78 -8.15
CA GLN A 131 6.46 6.88 -7.96
C GLN A 131 6.06 6.57 -6.52
N VAL A 132 6.52 5.45 -5.97
CA VAL A 132 6.22 5.08 -4.58
C VAL A 132 6.74 6.14 -3.61
N GLU A 133 7.95 6.65 -3.83
CA GLU A 133 8.51 7.74 -3.03
C GLU A 133 7.67 9.02 -3.13
N LEU A 134 7.19 9.37 -4.32
CA LEU A 134 6.28 10.50 -4.51
C LEU A 134 4.98 10.33 -3.71
N ALA A 135 4.35 9.16 -3.79
CA ALA A 135 3.13 8.87 -3.04
C ALA A 135 3.36 8.92 -1.53
N GLN A 136 4.46 8.33 -1.02
CA GLN A 136 4.82 8.40 0.39
C GLN A 136 5.00 9.85 0.85
N LEU A 137 5.68 10.69 0.07
CA LEU A 137 5.87 12.10 0.41
C LEU A 137 4.55 12.89 0.39
N GLN A 138 3.69 12.67 -0.60
CA GLN A 138 2.36 13.29 -0.69
C GLN A 138 1.49 12.89 0.51
N PHE A 139 1.53 11.62 0.91
CA PHE A 139 0.78 11.09 2.03
C PHE A 139 1.30 11.60 3.39
N MET A 140 2.62 11.71 3.56
CA MET A 140 3.24 12.22 4.80
C MET A 140 3.10 13.73 4.97
N LEU A 141 3.12 14.51 3.88
CA LEU A 141 3.10 15.97 3.91
C LEU A 141 1.99 16.58 4.81
N PRO A 142 0.71 16.20 4.70
CA PRO A 142 -0.34 16.71 5.59
C PRO A 142 -0.18 16.26 7.06
N ARG A 143 0.54 15.16 7.30
CA ARG A 143 0.72 14.53 8.62
C ARG A 143 1.87 15.13 9.42
N LEU A 144 2.94 15.60 8.76
CA LEU A 144 4.12 16.20 9.38
C LEU A 144 3.82 17.44 10.22
N THR A 145 2.92 18.30 9.73
CA THR A 145 2.59 19.60 10.34
C THR A 145 2.16 19.48 11.80
N ARG A 146 1.54 18.34 12.20
CA ARG A 146 0.99 18.17 13.55
C ARG A 146 1.82 17.26 14.46
N MET A 147 2.83 16.57 13.93
CA MET A 147 3.76 15.74 14.71
C MET A 147 4.73 16.62 15.53
N TRP A 148 5.09 17.78 14.97
CA TRP A 148 6.02 18.75 15.58
C TRP A 148 5.44 19.58 16.73
N THR A 149 4.13 19.82 16.77
CA THR A 149 3.50 20.56 17.88
C THR A 149 3.63 19.84 19.23
N HIS A 150 3.94 18.54 19.22
CA HIS A 150 4.27 17.76 20.42
C HIS A 150 5.75 17.86 20.83
N LEU A 151 6.67 17.95 19.88
CA LEU A 151 8.11 18.12 20.12
C LEU A 151 8.42 19.49 20.77
N GLU A 152 7.68 20.55 20.39
CA GLU A 152 7.81 21.87 21.02
C GLU A 152 7.41 21.89 22.51
N ARG A 153 6.45 21.05 22.93
CA ARG A 153 6.00 21.00 24.33
C ARG A 153 6.91 20.18 25.24
N GLN A 154 7.67 19.22 24.70
CA GLN A 154 8.60 18.41 25.49
C GLN A 154 9.93 19.14 25.77
N ARG A 155 10.35 20.07 24.90
CA ARG A 155 11.60 20.86 25.06
C ARG A 155 11.41 22.16 25.86
N GLY A 156 10.55 22.14 26.88
CA GLY A 156 10.18 23.30 27.71
C GLY A 156 11.36 24.21 28.07
N GLY A 157 11.45 25.34 27.36
CA GLY A 157 12.43 26.40 27.59
C GLY A 157 11.79 27.75 27.29
N ILE A 158 11.67 28.59 28.33
CA ILE A 158 11.10 29.94 28.28
C ILE A 158 11.88 30.77 27.24
N GLY A 159 11.27 31.09 26.09
CA GLY A 159 11.81 32.05 25.12
C GLY A 159 11.96 31.60 23.66
N MET A 160 11.64 30.36 23.28
CA MET A 160 11.81 29.86 21.91
C MET A 160 10.52 29.82 21.06
N ARG A 161 9.74 30.90 21.04
CA ARG A 161 8.72 31.09 19.99
C ARG A 161 9.42 31.49 18.70
N GLY A 162 9.79 30.55 17.84
CA GLY A 162 10.40 30.86 16.53
C GLY A 162 11.32 29.82 15.87
N PRO A 163 12.05 28.94 16.59
CA PRO A 163 12.92 27.94 15.95
C PRO A 163 12.16 26.73 15.39
N GLY A 164 11.13 26.25 16.10
CA GLY A 164 10.36 25.05 15.71
C GLY A 164 9.45 25.28 14.51
N GLU A 165 8.71 26.39 14.48
CA GLU A 165 7.92 26.80 13.32
C GLU A 165 8.78 26.99 12.06
N LYS A 166 9.97 27.60 12.18
CA LYS A 166 10.91 27.75 11.06
C LYS A 166 11.49 26.42 10.58
N GLN A 167 11.78 25.48 11.48
CA GLN A 167 12.22 24.13 11.11
C GLN A 167 11.11 23.37 10.38
N LEU A 168 9.88 23.43 10.88
CA LEU A 168 8.73 22.79 10.22
C LEU A 168 8.48 23.38 8.83
N GLU A 169 8.56 24.70 8.68
CA GLU A 169 8.41 25.37 7.39
C GLU A 169 9.54 24.98 6.43
N THR A 170 10.77 24.86 6.95
CA THR A 170 11.93 24.42 6.18
C THR A 170 11.79 22.97 5.72
N ASP A 171 11.41 22.04 6.60
CA ASP A 171 11.20 20.63 6.28
C ASP A 171 10.05 20.45 5.29
N ARG A 172 8.95 21.17 5.50
CA ARG A 172 7.82 21.20 4.57
C ARG A 172 8.25 21.70 3.19
N ARG A 173 9.08 22.75 3.15
CA ARG A 173 9.63 23.29 1.90
C ARG A 173 10.54 22.29 1.20
N ILE A 174 11.39 21.59 1.94
CA ILE A 174 12.28 20.54 1.39
C ILE A 174 11.43 19.42 0.78
N ILE A 175 10.39 18.97 1.47
CA ILE A 175 9.50 17.91 0.96
C ILE A 175 8.75 18.38 -0.28
N LEU A 176 8.22 19.60 -0.29
CA LEU A 176 7.56 20.17 -1.45
C LEU A 176 8.50 20.29 -2.65
N GLN A 177 9.76 20.70 -2.43
CA GLN A 177 10.79 20.73 -3.47
C GLN A 177 11.09 19.32 -4.01
N LYS A 178 11.18 18.33 -3.12
CA LYS A 178 11.42 16.94 -3.50
C LYS A 178 10.24 16.35 -4.30
N ILE A 179 9.01 16.65 -3.89
CA ILE A 179 7.79 16.32 -4.65
C ILE A 179 7.85 16.93 -6.06
N SER A 180 8.19 18.23 -6.16
CA SER A 180 8.31 18.91 -7.46
C SER A 180 9.34 18.23 -8.36
N LEU A 181 10.52 17.91 -7.82
CA LEU A 181 11.60 17.27 -8.56
C LEU A 181 11.21 15.86 -9.03
N LEU A 182 10.56 15.08 -8.17
CA LEU A 182 10.09 13.73 -8.52
C LEU A 182 9.03 13.78 -9.62
N LYS A 183 8.09 14.73 -9.55
CA LYS A 183 7.08 14.93 -10.60
C LYS A 183 7.72 15.24 -11.95
N GLU A 184 8.66 16.18 -12.00
CA GLU A 184 9.37 16.54 -13.23
C GLU A 184 10.17 15.35 -13.80
N LYS A 185 10.84 14.59 -12.94
CA LYS A 185 11.57 13.38 -13.33
C LYS A 185 10.63 12.32 -13.92
N LEU A 186 9.48 12.09 -13.31
CA LEU A 186 8.47 11.14 -13.79
C LEU A 186 7.87 11.59 -15.13
N GLU A 187 7.65 12.89 -15.31
CA GLU A 187 7.18 13.44 -16.60
C GLU A 187 8.19 13.18 -17.72
N HIS A 188 9.48 13.38 -17.45
CA HIS A 188 10.55 13.07 -18.43
C HIS A 188 10.60 11.58 -18.77
N ILE A 189 10.45 10.69 -17.78
CA ILE A 189 10.38 9.24 -17.99
C ILE A 189 9.15 8.85 -18.81
N SER A 190 8.00 9.49 -18.56
CA SER A 190 6.77 9.25 -19.31
C SER A 190 6.94 9.57 -20.80
N ARG A 191 7.48 10.75 -21.13
CA ARG A 191 7.78 11.17 -22.53
C ARG A 191 8.73 10.20 -23.25
N GLN A 192 9.75 9.69 -22.54
CA GLN A 192 10.65 8.68 -23.09
C GLN A 192 9.94 7.35 -23.36
N SER A 193 9.02 6.97 -22.47
CA SER A 193 8.22 5.74 -22.59
C SER A 193 7.22 5.83 -23.75
N GLU A 194 6.56 6.96 -23.97
CA GLU A 194 5.70 7.20 -25.15
C GLU A 194 6.45 7.00 -26.46
N THR A 195 7.71 7.46 -26.54
CA THR A 195 8.54 7.31 -27.74
C THR A 195 8.87 5.84 -28.01
N ARG A 196 9.11 5.06 -26.96
CA ARG A 196 9.31 3.60 -27.05
C ARG A 196 8.01 2.86 -27.40
N ARG A 197 6.85 3.37 -26.95
CA ARG A 197 5.51 2.87 -27.28
C ARG A 197 5.17 3.07 -28.76
N LYS A 198 5.45 4.24 -29.33
CA LYS A 198 5.26 4.54 -30.78
C LYS A 198 6.09 3.65 -31.72
N SER A 199 7.19 3.08 -31.23
CA SER A 199 8.04 2.14 -31.97
C SER A 199 7.50 0.71 -32.02
N ARG A 200 6.45 0.37 -31.26
CA ARG A 200 5.84 -0.97 -31.22
C ARG A 200 4.61 -1.00 -32.12
N GLY A 201 4.80 -1.29 -33.41
CA GLY A 201 3.71 -1.31 -34.40
C GLY A 201 2.75 -2.50 -34.28
N ALA A 202 1.52 -2.29 -34.80
CA ALA A 202 0.51 -3.21 -35.39
C ALA A 202 0.15 -4.57 -34.73
N LEU A 203 0.72 -4.93 -33.58
CA LEU A 203 0.32 -6.14 -32.85
C LEU A 203 -0.82 -5.82 -31.88
N VAL A 204 -1.79 -6.73 -31.79
CA VAL A 204 -2.89 -6.65 -30.81
C VAL A 204 -2.30 -6.65 -29.41
N ARG A 205 -2.80 -5.76 -28.55
CA ARG A 205 -2.40 -5.60 -27.15
C ARG A 205 -3.53 -6.08 -26.24
N ALA A 206 -3.21 -7.02 -25.36
CA ALA A 206 -4.11 -7.51 -24.34
C ALA A 206 -3.51 -7.24 -22.95
N SER A 207 -4.32 -6.77 -22.02
CA SER A 207 -3.92 -6.58 -20.62
C SER A 207 -4.75 -7.45 -19.69
N LEU A 208 -4.08 -8.15 -18.77
CA LEU A 208 -4.71 -8.87 -17.68
C LEU A 208 -5.06 -7.88 -16.58
N VAL A 209 -6.34 -7.75 -16.23
CA VAL A 209 -6.81 -6.92 -15.11
C VAL A 209 -7.56 -7.78 -14.11
N GLY A 210 -7.62 -7.35 -12.85
CA GLY A 210 -8.31 -8.08 -11.80
C GLY A 210 -7.74 -7.80 -10.43
N TYR A 211 -8.45 -8.26 -9.41
CA TYR A 211 -8.09 -8.05 -8.01
C TYR A 211 -6.71 -8.65 -7.69
N THR A 212 -6.07 -8.21 -6.61
CA THR A 212 -4.83 -8.82 -6.13
C THR A 212 -5.03 -10.30 -5.83
N ASN A 213 -3.99 -11.10 -6.09
CA ASN A 213 -3.98 -12.55 -5.89
C ASN A 213 -4.98 -13.43 -6.68
N VAL A 214 -5.73 -12.89 -7.65
CA VAL A 214 -6.67 -13.69 -8.49
C VAL A 214 -5.98 -14.62 -9.51
N GLY A 215 -4.65 -14.75 -9.47
CA GLY A 215 -3.90 -15.61 -10.39
C GLY A 215 -3.52 -14.98 -11.74
N LYS A 216 -3.51 -13.65 -11.87
CA LYS A 216 -3.08 -12.94 -13.12
C LYS A 216 -1.70 -13.38 -13.59
N SER A 217 -0.69 -13.34 -12.71
CA SER A 217 0.67 -13.73 -13.07
C SER A 217 0.78 -15.23 -13.38
N THR A 218 -0.02 -16.08 -12.73
CA THR A 218 -0.16 -17.51 -13.04
C THR A 218 -0.68 -17.74 -14.45
N LEU A 219 -1.74 -17.02 -14.83
CA LEU A 219 -2.28 -17.05 -16.18
C LEU A 219 -1.26 -16.52 -17.21
N MET A 220 -0.56 -15.43 -16.90
CA MET A 220 0.48 -14.86 -17.76
C MET A 220 1.61 -15.87 -18.02
N ASN A 221 2.08 -16.57 -16.99
CA ASN A 221 3.13 -17.58 -17.11
C ASN A 221 2.69 -18.79 -17.93
N ALA A 222 1.48 -19.29 -17.69
CA ALA A 222 0.90 -20.38 -18.45
C ALA A 222 0.80 -20.04 -19.95
N LEU A 223 0.35 -18.81 -20.27
CA LEU A 223 0.21 -18.35 -21.65
C LEU A 223 1.56 -18.05 -22.32
N SER A 224 2.53 -17.53 -21.57
CA SER A 224 3.84 -17.14 -22.10
C SER A 224 4.90 -18.26 -22.08
N LYS A 225 4.56 -19.45 -21.56
CA LYS A 225 5.48 -20.60 -21.37
C LYS A 225 6.79 -20.19 -20.69
N SER A 226 6.69 -19.38 -19.64
CA SER A 226 7.86 -18.84 -18.95
C SER A 226 7.88 -19.19 -17.47
N ASP A 227 9.08 -19.49 -16.96
CA ASP A 227 9.35 -19.85 -15.57
C ASP A 227 9.52 -18.60 -14.68
N VAL A 228 8.58 -17.65 -14.74
CA VAL A 228 8.63 -16.52 -13.80
C VAL A 228 8.19 -17.03 -12.44
N TYR A 229 9.03 -16.82 -11.44
CA TYR A 229 8.70 -17.17 -10.06
C TYR A 229 7.47 -16.38 -9.59
N ILE A 230 6.45 -17.10 -9.10
CA ILE A 230 5.20 -16.52 -8.60
C ILE A 230 5.21 -16.68 -7.08
N GLU A 231 5.19 -15.55 -6.37
CA GLU A 231 5.00 -15.53 -4.93
C GLU A 231 3.52 -15.33 -4.60
N ASN A 232 3.01 -16.06 -3.61
CA ASN A 232 1.69 -15.83 -3.04
C ASN A 232 1.75 -14.59 -2.13
N LYS A 233 1.86 -13.40 -2.75
CA LYS A 233 1.99 -12.10 -2.08
C LYS A 233 1.16 -11.06 -2.80
N LEU A 234 0.58 -10.13 -2.03
CA LEU A 234 -0.09 -8.98 -2.62
C LEU A 234 0.92 -8.10 -3.36
N PHE A 235 0.50 -7.55 -4.49
CA PHE A 235 1.32 -6.63 -5.29
C PHE A 235 2.69 -7.17 -5.73
N ALA A 236 2.80 -8.48 -5.94
CA ALA A 236 4.00 -9.12 -6.49
C ALA A 236 4.46 -8.49 -7.83
N THR A 237 3.53 -7.90 -8.58
CA THR A 237 3.75 -7.18 -9.84
C THR A 237 3.37 -5.71 -9.71
N LEU A 238 4.37 -4.85 -9.44
CA LEU A 238 4.21 -3.38 -9.50
C LEU A 238 4.58 -2.82 -10.88
N ASP A 239 5.60 -3.41 -11.52
CA ASP A 239 6.05 -3.03 -12.85
C ASP A 239 5.30 -3.86 -13.91
N THR A 240 4.67 -3.19 -14.89
CA THR A 240 3.97 -3.87 -15.98
C THR A 240 4.96 -4.70 -16.80
N THR A 241 4.73 -6.01 -16.88
CA THR A 241 5.54 -6.90 -17.72
C THR A 241 4.81 -7.14 -19.03
N VAL A 242 5.44 -6.79 -20.16
CA VAL A 242 4.88 -7.03 -21.49
C VAL A 242 5.59 -8.22 -22.13
N ARG A 243 4.84 -9.23 -22.56
CA ARG A 243 5.37 -10.41 -23.24
C ARG A 243 4.70 -10.60 -24.59
N LYS A 244 5.48 -11.09 -25.56
CA LYS A 244 4.91 -11.56 -26.82
C LYS A 244 4.42 -12.99 -26.63
N VAL A 245 3.12 -13.21 -26.82
CA VAL A 245 2.48 -14.52 -26.78
C VAL A 245 2.01 -14.87 -28.19
N VAL A 246 2.07 -16.15 -28.54
CA VAL A 246 1.55 -16.67 -29.80
C VAL A 246 0.58 -17.80 -29.45
N ILE A 247 -0.70 -17.59 -29.77
CA ILE A 247 -1.72 -18.65 -29.71
C ILE A 247 -2.05 -19.01 -31.16
N ASP A 248 -1.94 -20.30 -31.47
CA ASP A 248 -1.98 -20.82 -32.84
C ASP A 248 -1.00 -20.06 -33.77
N ASN A 249 -1.52 -19.12 -34.58
CA ASN A 249 -0.74 -18.29 -35.49
C ASN A 249 -0.93 -16.78 -35.27
N LEU A 250 -1.58 -16.36 -34.18
CA LEU A 250 -1.81 -14.95 -33.87
C LEU A 250 -0.82 -14.47 -32.81
N PRO A 251 0.20 -13.66 -33.17
CA PRO A 251 1.06 -13.01 -32.20
C PRO A 251 0.34 -11.79 -31.59
N PHE A 252 0.37 -11.69 -30.27
CA PHE A 252 -0.11 -10.52 -29.54
C PHE A 252 0.80 -10.19 -28.36
N LEU A 253 0.67 -8.98 -27.85
CA LEU A 253 1.37 -8.54 -26.65
C LEU A 253 0.43 -8.74 -25.45
N LEU A 254 0.87 -9.51 -24.47
CA LEU A 254 0.18 -9.70 -23.20
C LEU A 254 0.90 -8.94 -22.10
N SER A 255 0.18 -8.03 -21.44
CA SER A 255 0.67 -7.22 -20.33
C SER A 255 0.07 -7.72 -19.01
N ASP A 256 0.90 -7.97 -18.01
CA ASP A 256 0.45 -8.23 -16.63
C ASP A 256 0.48 -6.92 -15.84
N THR A 257 -0.65 -6.57 -15.24
CA THR A 257 -0.85 -5.29 -14.53
C THR A 257 -0.79 -5.49 -13.03
N VAL A 258 -0.69 -4.37 -12.31
CA VAL A 258 -0.88 -4.38 -10.86
C VAL A 258 -2.29 -4.89 -10.53
N GLY A 259 -2.40 -5.70 -9.48
CA GLY A 259 -3.70 -6.10 -8.96
C GLY A 259 -4.41 -4.98 -8.23
N PHE A 260 -5.72 -4.89 -8.42
CA PHE A 260 -6.55 -3.95 -7.69
C PHE A 260 -6.80 -4.43 -6.26
N ILE A 261 -6.97 -3.49 -5.34
CA ILE A 261 -7.38 -3.76 -3.97
C ILE A 261 -8.41 -2.72 -3.53
N ARG A 262 -9.27 -3.06 -2.57
CA ARG A 262 -10.18 -2.11 -1.93
C ARG A 262 -9.43 -1.05 -1.14
N LYS A 263 -10.09 0.10 -0.95
CA LYS A 263 -9.56 1.24 -0.19
C LYS A 263 -8.16 1.65 -0.66
N LEU A 264 -7.91 1.61 -1.96
CA LEU A 264 -6.63 2.01 -2.53
C LEU A 264 -6.43 3.52 -2.31
N PRO A 265 -5.30 3.98 -1.75
CA PRO A 265 -5.14 5.39 -1.43
C PRO A 265 -5.17 6.26 -2.68
N HIS A 266 -5.90 7.39 -2.66
CA HIS A 266 -6.03 8.28 -3.83
C HIS A 266 -4.68 8.76 -4.39
N HIS A 267 -3.71 9.05 -3.50
CA HIS A 267 -2.35 9.43 -3.91
C HIS A 267 -1.60 8.33 -4.65
N LEU A 268 -1.98 7.07 -4.44
CA LEU A 268 -1.42 5.91 -5.10
C LEU A 268 -2.03 5.69 -6.49
N ILE A 269 -3.28 6.11 -6.73
CA ILE A 269 -3.90 6.07 -8.07
C ILE A 269 -3.06 6.86 -9.08
N GLU A 270 -2.53 8.03 -8.70
CA GLU A 270 -1.62 8.82 -9.54
C GLU A 270 -0.34 8.05 -9.89
N CYS A 271 0.16 7.21 -8.98
CA CYS A 271 1.33 6.36 -9.23
C CYS A 271 1.01 5.20 -10.17
N PHE A 272 -0.23 4.69 -10.09
CA PHE A 272 -0.73 3.69 -11.02
C PHE A 272 -1.08 4.24 -12.39
N GLN A 273 -1.23 5.56 -12.59
CA GLN A 273 -1.59 6.11 -13.89
C GLN A 273 -0.67 5.59 -15.00
N SER A 274 0.65 5.55 -14.79
CA SER A 274 1.55 5.03 -15.83
C SER A 274 1.36 3.54 -16.13
N THR A 275 0.90 2.75 -15.15
CA THR A 275 0.58 1.33 -15.32
C THR A 275 -0.82 1.13 -15.91
N LEU A 276 -1.76 2.03 -15.58
CA LEU A 276 -3.12 2.08 -16.12
C LEU A 276 -3.11 2.61 -17.56
N ASP A 277 -2.16 3.44 -17.95
CA ASP A 277 -1.99 3.88 -19.34
C ASP A 277 -1.81 2.68 -20.27
N GLU A 278 -1.09 1.63 -19.84
CA GLU A 278 -0.95 0.40 -20.64
C GLU A 278 -2.30 -0.34 -20.76
N VAL A 279 -3.13 -0.28 -19.72
CA VAL A 279 -4.50 -0.82 -19.73
C VAL A 279 -5.39 -0.04 -20.70
N TYR A 280 -5.35 1.29 -20.65
CA TYR A 280 -6.12 2.16 -21.55
C TYR A 280 -5.67 2.06 -23.01
N GLU A 281 -4.38 1.82 -23.27
CA GLU A 281 -3.84 1.59 -24.62
C GLU A 281 -4.05 0.16 -25.14
N SER A 282 -4.62 -0.75 -24.33
CA SER A 282 -4.85 -2.13 -24.74
C SER A 282 -6.08 -2.24 -25.64
N ASP A 283 -5.96 -3.04 -26.70
CA ASP A 283 -7.08 -3.37 -27.58
C ASP A 283 -8.09 -4.31 -26.89
N LEU A 284 -7.60 -5.12 -25.94
CA LEU A 284 -8.40 -6.07 -25.18
C LEU A 284 -8.06 -6.04 -23.68
N LEU A 285 -9.09 -5.99 -22.84
CA LEU A 285 -8.97 -6.21 -21.40
C LEU A 285 -9.46 -7.61 -21.05
N ILE A 286 -8.62 -8.38 -20.38
CA ILE A 286 -8.92 -9.72 -19.88
C ILE A 286 -9.08 -9.61 -18.37
N HIS A 287 -10.33 -9.60 -17.90
CA HIS A 287 -10.63 -9.55 -16.47
C HIS A 287 -10.58 -10.94 -15.85
N VAL A 288 -9.57 -11.18 -15.02
CA VAL A 288 -9.40 -12.42 -14.24
C VAL A 288 -10.11 -12.27 -12.90
N VAL A 289 -11.00 -13.21 -12.59
CA VAL A 289 -11.84 -13.20 -11.39
C VAL A 289 -11.71 -14.55 -10.69
N ASP A 290 -11.50 -14.52 -9.38
CA ASP A 290 -11.48 -15.71 -8.54
C ASP A 290 -12.88 -16.04 -8.02
N ILE A 291 -13.50 -17.08 -8.57
CA ILE A 291 -14.85 -17.55 -8.19
C ILE A 291 -14.88 -18.30 -6.86
N SER A 292 -13.73 -18.64 -6.28
CA SER A 292 -13.69 -19.33 -4.98
C SER A 292 -14.00 -18.39 -3.81
N ASN A 293 -13.82 -17.08 -4.02
CA ASN A 293 -14.20 -16.06 -3.06
C ASN A 293 -15.70 -15.73 -3.19
N ALA A 294 -16.43 -15.76 -2.07
CA ALA A 294 -17.86 -15.45 -2.02
C ALA A 294 -18.19 -14.02 -2.48
N ASN A 295 -17.25 -13.08 -2.34
CA ASN A 295 -17.43 -11.66 -2.66
C ASN A 295 -16.75 -11.28 -4.00
N PHE A 296 -16.60 -12.24 -4.91
CA PHE A 296 -16.02 -11.99 -6.23
C PHE A 296 -16.76 -10.90 -7.02
N GLU A 297 -18.07 -10.72 -6.80
CA GLU A 297 -18.86 -9.64 -7.41
C GLU A 297 -18.38 -8.26 -6.95
N ASP A 298 -18.07 -8.08 -5.67
CA ASP A 298 -17.54 -6.82 -5.11
C ASP A 298 -16.13 -6.53 -5.63
N HIS A 299 -15.31 -7.57 -5.78
CA HIS A 299 -14.00 -7.46 -6.44
C HIS A 299 -14.14 -7.02 -7.89
N MET A 300 -15.09 -7.59 -8.63
CA MET A 300 -15.37 -7.18 -10.01
C MET A 300 -15.85 -5.72 -10.07
N LEU A 301 -16.75 -5.32 -9.17
CA LEU A 301 -17.24 -3.95 -9.07
C LEU A 301 -16.10 -2.97 -8.78
N THR A 302 -15.22 -3.30 -7.84
CA THR A 302 -14.05 -2.48 -7.49
C THR A 302 -13.11 -2.27 -8.68
N VAL A 303 -12.82 -3.34 -9.43
CA VAL A 303 -12.01 -3.25 -10.65
C VAL A 303 -12.70 -2.38 -11.70
N ASN A 304 -14.00 -2.62 -11.95
CA ASN A 304 -14.76 -1.86 -12.95
C ASN A 304 -14.84 -0.37 -12.61
N GLN A 305 -15.06 -0.01 -11.34
CA GLN A 305 -15.10 1.38 -10.88
C GLN A 305 -13.74 2.07 -11.04
N THR A 306 -12.64 1.33 -10.87
CA THR A 306 -11.28 1.90 -11.00
C THR A 306 -10.88 2.08 -12.47
N LEU A 307 -11.47 1.31 -13.39
CA LEU A 307 -11.19 1.38 -14.83
C LEU A 307 -12.06 2.40 -15.59
N GLN A 308 -13.18 2.85 -15.01
CA GLN A 308 -14.07 3.88 -15.56
C GLN A 308 -13.49 5.29 -15.40
#